data_AF-A0A3M0ZCX5-F1
#
_entry.id   AF-A0A3M0ZCX5-F1
#
_cell.length_a   1.000
_cell.length_b   1.000
_cell.length_c   1.000
_cell.angle_alpha   90.00
_cell.angle_beta   90.00
_cell.angle_gamma   90.00
#
_symmetry.space_group_name_H-M   'P 1'
#
loop_
_entity.id
_entity.type
_entity.pdbx_description
1 polymer ?
#
loop_
_entity_poly.entity_id
_entity_poly.type
_entity_poly.pdbx_seq_one_letter_code
_entity_poly.pdbx_strand_id
1 'polypeptide(L)'
;ALALWWEAGTEGERWRERLAAPPAEPPAWGLADRPPEHPPGFDPRARRCPGTVRRALAALAGLSPGPHLPWLAEHRGLLEELAGAPLAMAGVAAAACRDLGLAPAQGELLHLLLRLPGAAAHALEQSRTGWRGYPFFPGAVRVTGGDSKQGSRGR
;
A
#
# COMPACT_ATOMS: atom_id res chain seq x y z
N ALA A 1 -4.96 -0.12 -6.18
CA ALA A 1 -6.19 -0.32 -5.39
C ALA A 1 -7.32 0.51 -5.99
N LEU A 2 -7.17 1.83 -6.16
CA LEU A 2 -8.21 2.69 -6.74
C LEU A 2 -8.63 2.29 -8.15
N ALA A 3 -7.68 2.11 -9.08
CA ALA A 3 -7.99 1.63 -10.44
C ALA A 3 -8.72 0.27 -10.44
N LEU A 4 -8.26 -0.66 -9.60
CA LEU A 4 -8.86 -1.99 -9.44
C LEU A 4 -10.35 -1.91 -9.03
N TRP A 5 -10.69 -1.00 -8.10
CA TRP A 5 -12.07 -0.76 -7.70
C TRP A 5 -12.92 -0.09 -8.79
N TRP A 6 -12.31 0.74 -9.64
CA TRP A 6 -12.99 1.34 -10.79
C TRP A 6 -13.35 0.31 -11.86
N GLU A 7 -12.47 -0.68 -12.08
CA GLU A 7 -12.62 -1.71 -13.10
C GLU A 7 -13.54 -2.86 -12.65
N ALA A 8 -13.35 -3.33 -11.41
CA ALA A 8 -14.03 -4.52 -10.89
C ALA A 8 -15.34 -4.21 -10.15
N GLY A 9 -15.45 -3.05 -9.50
CA GLY A 9 -16.65 -2.65 -8.77
C GLY A 9 -17.10 -3.71 -7.75
N THR A 10 -18.36 -4.15 -7.87
CA THR A 10 -18.96 -5.22 -7.04
C THR A 10 -19.12 -6.54 -7.80
N GLU A 11 -18.43 -6.73 -8.93
CA GLU A 11 -18.52 -7.93 -9.75
C GLU A 11 -17.43 -8.94 -9.36
N GLY A 12 -17.82 -10.04 -8.70
CA GLY A 12 -16.88 -11.06 -8.21
C GLY A 12 -16.03 -11.71 -9.31
N GLU A 13 -16.60 -11.95 -10.49
CA GLU A 13 -15.85 -12.48 -11.65
C GLU A 13 -14.75 -11.52 -12.11
N ARG A 14 -15.05 -10.22 -12.21
CA ARG A 14 -14.02 -9.21 -12.53
C ARG A 14 -12.92 -9.19 -11.49
N TRP A 15 -13.25 -9.31 -10.22
CA TRP A 15 -12.23 -9.41 -9.16
C TRP A 15 -11.32 -10.62 -9.37
N ARG A 16 -11.88 -11.79 -9.72
CA ARG A 16 -11.08 -12.98 -10.04
C ARG A 16 -10.14 -12.74 -11.22
N GLU A 17 -10.67 -12.21 -12.32
CA GLU A 17 -9.88 -11.91 -13.51
C GLU A 17 -8.77 -10.89 -13.23
N ARG A 18 -9.09 -9.80 -12.53
CA ARG A 18 -8.14 -8.71 -12.28
C ARG A 18 -7.08 -9.05 -11.23
N LEU A 19 -7.40 -9.89 -10.24
CA LEU A 19 -6.41 -10.37 -9.27
C LEU A 19 -5.50 -11.46 -9.87
N ALA A 20 -5.97 -12.22 -10.86
CA ALA A 20 -5.16 -13.20 -11.59
C ALA A 20 -4.29 -12.54 -12.68
N ALA A 21 -4.71 -11.40 -13.22
CA ALA A 21 -3.98 -10.70 -14.27
C ALA A 21 -2.70 -10.03 -13.73
N PRO A 22 -1.61 -10.03 -14.52
CA PRO A 22 -0.45 -9.20 -14.21
C PRO A 22 -0.84 -7.71 -14.18
N PRO A 23 -0.11 -6.87 -13.44
CA PRO A 23 -0.32 -5.43 -13.46
C PRO A 23 -0.27 -4.88 -14.90
N ALA A 24 -1.15 -3.92 -15.19
CA ALA A 24 -1.24 -3.32 -16.53
C ALA A 24 -0.04 -2.43 -16.88
N GLU A 25 0.62 -1.84 -15.88
CA GLU A 25 1.76 -0.94 -16.07
C GLU A 25 2.97 -1.38 -15.23
N PRO A 26 4.18 -1.38 -15.82
CA PRO A 26 5.40 -1.59 -15.07
C PRO A 26 5.67 -0.40 -14.13
N PRO A 27 6.27 -0.63 -12.95
CA PRO A 27 6.53 0.45 -12.00
C PRO A 27 7.47 1.50 -12.58
N ALA A 28 7.10 2.78 -12.43
CA ALA A 28 7.78 3.94 -13.02
C ALA A 28 9.22 4.20 -12.53
N TRP A 29 9.73 3.46 -11.53
CA TRP A 29 10.98 3.75 -10.81
C TRP A 29 12.13 2.76 -11.08
N GLY A 30 12.22 2.22 -12.30
CA GLY A 30 13.37 1.42 -12.71
C GLY A 30 13.40 0.00 -12.14
N LEU A 31 12.22 -0.55 -11.78
CA LEU A 31 12.05 -1.98 -11.46
C LEU A 31 11.07 -2.65 -12.38
N ALA A 32 11.17 -2.30 -13.65
CA ALA A 32 10.52 -3.07 -14.70
C ALA A 32 10.90 -4.56 -14.63
N ASP A 33 12.06 -4.89 -14.04
CA ASP A 33 12.56 -6.24 -13.79
C ASP A 33 11.93 -6.94 -12.56
N ARG A 34 11.26 -6.20 -11.66
CA ARG A 34 10.53 -6.79 -10.53
C ARG A 34 9.02 -6.59 -10.69
N PRO A 35 8.27 -7.65 -11.07
CA PRO A 35 6.83 -7.56 -11.03
C PRO A 35 6.35 -7.29 -9.59
N PRO A 36 5.27 -6.53 -9.39
CA PRO A 36 4.67 -6.35 -8.09
C PRO A 36 4.29 -7.72 -7.52
N GLU A 37 4.77 -7.98 -6.31
CA GLU A 37 4.67 -9.28 -5.65
C GLU A 37 3.25 -9.65 -5.22
N HIS A 38 2.33 -8.67 -5.17
CA HIS A 38 0.96 -8.88 -4.70
C HIS A 38 -0.02 -7.85 -5.28
N PRO A 39 -1.33 -8.17 -5.33
CA PRO A 39 -2.34 -7.22 -5.76
C PRO A 39 -2.42 -5.97 -4.85
N PRO A 40 -2.66 -4.78 -5.43
CA PRO A 40 -2.63 -3.54 -4.66
C PRO A 40 -3.89 -3.38 -3.80
N GLY A 41 -3.70 -3.11 -2.51
CA GLY A 41 -4.79 -3.04 -1.52
C GLY A 41 -4.81 -4.23 -0.55
N PHE A 42 -3.93 -5.20 -0.76
CA PHE A 42 -3.67 -6.33 0.12
C PHE A 42 -2.23 -6.24 0.67
N ASP A 43 -1.99 -6.83 1.84
CA ASP A 43 -0.70 -6.79 2.53
C ASP A 43 -0.13 -8.20 2.71
N PRO A 44 0.87 -8.63 1.91
CA PRO A 44 1.43 -9.98 1.99
C PRO A 44 2.27 -10.19 3.26
N ARG A 45 2.67 -9.11 3.95
CA ARG A 45 3.45 -9.19 5.18
C ARG A 45 2.58 -9.43 6.40
N ALA A 46 1.29 -9.13 6.31
CA ALA A 46 0.34 -9.41 7.38
C ALA A 46 -0.06 -10.89 7.34
N ARG A 47 -0.03 -11.57 8.50
CA ARG A 47 -0.48 -12.96 8.61
C ARG A 47 -2.01 -13.10 8.58
N ARG A 48 -2.71 -12.05 9.00
CA ARG A 48 -4.18 -11.98 9.10
C ARG A 48 -4.61 -10.52 8.92
N CYS A 49 -5.84 -10.31 8.47
CA CYS A 49 -6.41 -8.96 8.37
C CYS A 49 -6.38 -8.26 9.74
N PRO A 50 -5.70 -7.11 9.87
CA PRO A 50 -5.59 -6.40 11.14
C PRO A 50 -6.97 -6.01 11.70
N GLY A 51 -7.14 -6.10 13.01
CA GLY A 51 -8.40 -5.72 13.67
C GLY A 51 -8.82 -4.26 13.41
N THR A 52 -7.85 -3.37 13.21
CA THR A 52 -8.08 -1.97 12.82
C THR A 52 -8.74 -1.86 11.45
N VAL A 53 -8.27 -2.63 10.46
CA VAL A 53 -8.83 -2.67 9.10
C VAL A 53 -10.26 -3.22 9.14
N ARG A 54 -10.49 -4.32 9.88
CA ARG A 54 -11.83 -4.91 10.02
C ARG A 54 -12.84 -3.95 10.65
N ARG A 55 -12.45 -3.26 11.72
CA ARG A 55 -13.31 -2.27 12.40
C ARG A 55 -13.59 -1.07 11.51
N ALA A 56 -12.57 -0.56 10.81
CA ALA A 56 -12.75 0.54 9.87
C ALA A 56 -13.70 0.15 8.74
N LEU A 57 -13.54 -1.03 8.15
CA LEU A 57 -14.43 -1.55 7.11
C LEU A 57 -15.88 -1.65 7.62
N ALA A 58 -16.10 -2.24 8.79
CA ALA A 58 -17.44 -2.37 9.36
C ALA A 58 -18.10 -1.01 9.62
N ALA A 59 -17.35 -0.05 10.19
CA ALA A 59 -17.85 1.29 10.46
C ALA A 59 -18.17 2.05 9.17
N LEU A 60 -17.26 2.01 8.19
CA LEU A 60 -17.45 2.70 6.91
C LEU A 60 -18.55 2.07 6.06
N ALA A 61 -18.71 0.75 6.08
CA ALA A 61 -19.80 0.07 5.39
C ALA A 61 -21.17 0.49 5.95
N GLY A 62 -21.29 0.72 7.26
CA GLY A 62 -22.52 1.23 7.87
C GLY A 62 -22.83 2.71 7.59
N LEU A 63 -21.82 3.49 7.16
CA LEU A 63 -21.96 4.92 6.84
C LEU A 63 -21.94 5.20 5.33
N SER A 64 -21.61 4.21 4.52
CA SER A 64 -21.31 4.41 3.10
C SER A 64 -22.56 4.84 2.34
N PRO A 65 -22.46 5.85 1.45
CA PRO A 65 -23.53 6.18 0.52
C PRO A 65 -23.63 5.21 -0.66
N GLY A 66 -22.67 4.30 -0.84
CA GLY A 66 -22.57 3.41 -2.00
C GLY A 66 -22.45 1.92 -1.65
N PRO A 67 -22.49 1.05 -2.68
CA PRO A 67 -22.56 -0.41 -2.49
C PRO A 67 -21.20 -1.09 -2.29
N HIS A 68 -20.06 -0.43 -2.55
CA HIS A 68 -18.77 -1.09 -2.63
C HIS A 68 -18.21 -1.48 -1.26
N LEU A 69 -18.35 -0.62 -0.24
CA LEU A 69 -17.94 -0.93 1.13
C LEU A 69 -18.77 -2.06 1.78
N PRO A 70 -20.12 -2.05 1.70
CA PRO A 70 -20.93 -3.19 2.14
C PRO A 70 -20.55 -4.48 1.42
N TRP A 71 -20.41 -4.42 0.10
CA TRP A 71 -20.01 -5.59 -0.70
C TRP A 71 -18.63 -6.12 -0.29
N LEU A 72 -17.66 -5.23 -0.07
CA LEU A 72 -16.33 -5.59 0.44
C LEU A 72 -16.40 -6.24 1.82
N ALA A 73 -17.27 -5.75 2.72
CA ALA A 73 -17.42 -6.33 4.05
C ALA A 73 -17.92 -7.79 3.99
N GLU A 74 -18.86 -8.07 3.09
CA GLU A 74 -19.42 -9.40 2.86
C GLU A 74 -18.43 -10.33 2.14
N HIS A 75 -17.73 -9.84 1.11
CA HIS A 75 -16.89 -10.64 0.22
C HIS A 75 -15.40 -10.61 0.59
N ARG A 76 -15.03 -9.99 1.73
CA ARG A 76 -13.64 -9.87 2.19
C ARG A 76 -12.88 -11.20 2.17
N GLY A 77 -13.48 -12.27 2.71
CA GLY A 77 -12.83 -13.58 2.80
C GLY A 77 -12.44 -14.13 1.43
N LEU A 78 -13.39 -14.08 0.48
CA LEU A 78 -13.16 -14.49 -0.90
C LEU A 78 -12.03 -13.67 -1.56
N LEU A 79 -12.02 -12.35 -1.37
CA LEU A 79 -10.99 -11.49 -1.95
C LEU A 79 -9.61 -11.74 -1.35
N GLU A 80 -9.53 -11.99 -0.05
CA GLU A 80 -8.26 -12.34 0.63
C GLU A 80 -7.72 -13.69 0.13
N GLU A 81 -8.59 -14.67 -0.10
CA GLU A 81 -8.23 -15.97 -0.69
C GLU A 81 -7.73 -15.81 -2.13
N LEU A 82 -8.45 -15.05 -2.97
CA LEU A 82 -8.05 -14.78 -4.35
C LEU A 82 -6.74 -14.00 -4.45
N ALA A 83 -6.51 -13.03 -3.56
CA ALA A 83 -5.30 -12.23 -3.52
C ALA A 83 -4.11 -12.94 -2.86
N GLY A 84 -4.35 -14.06 -2.16
CA GLY A 84 -3.33 -14.76 -1.36
C GLY A 84 -2.77 -13.93 -0.20
N ALA A 85 -3.44 -12.84 0.18
CA ALA A 85 -2.97 -11.89 1.17
C ALA A 85 -4.16 -11.19 1.86
N PRO A 86 -4.05 -10.83 3.14
CA PRO A 86 -5.11 -10.14 3.86
C PRO A 86 -5.37 -8.72 3.34
N LEU A 87 -6.60 -8.24 3.52
CA LEU A 87 -7.00 -6.89 3.13
C LEU A 87 -6.23 -5.84 3.95
N ALA A 88 -5.67 -4.86 3.26
CA ALA A 88 -5.00 -3.72 3.85
C ALA A 88 -5.94 -2.51 3.94
N MET A 89 -5.58 -1.52 4.77
CA MET A 89 -6.34 -0.27 4.89
C MET A 89 -6.47 0.46 3.55
N ALA A 90 -5.46 0.35 2.68
CA ALA A 90 -5.51 0.94 1.34
C ALA A 90 -6.64 0.35 0.46
N GLY A 91 -6.97 -0.93 0.63
CA GLY A 91 -8.09 -1.56 -0.06
C GLY A 91 -9.45 -1.01 0.41
N VAL A 92 -9.61 -0.84 1.73
CA VAL A 92 -10.81 -0.22 2.33
C VAL A 92 -10.96 1.23 1.88
N ALA A 93 -9.88 2.02 1.93
CA ALA A 93 -9.88 3.41 1.50
C ALA A 93 -10.24 3.55 0.01
N ALA A 94 -9.78 2.62 -0.84
CA ALA A 94 -10.11 2.62 -2.26
C ALA A 94 -11.60 2.33 -2.52
N ALA A 95 -12.19 1.36 -1.80
CA ALA A 95 -13.63 1.11 -1.85
C ALA A 95 -14.44 2.34 -1.39
N ALA A 96 -14.00 3.02 -0.32
CA ALA A 96 -14.63 4.23 0.17
C ALA A 96 -14.56 5.37 -0.86
N CYS A 97 -13.40 5.59 -1.50
CA CYS A 97 -13.27 6.57 -2.58
C CYS A 97 -14.20 6.28 -3.75
N ARG A 98 -14.40 4.99 -4.05
CA ARG A 98 -15.33 4.54 -5.08
C ARG A 98 -16.79 4.85 -4.71
N ASP A 99 -17.19 4.59 -3.48
CA ASP A 99 -18.53 4.95 -2.99
C ASP A 99 -18.77 6.47 -2.96
N LEU A 100 -17.71 7.27 -2.75
CA LEU A 100 -17.76 8.73 -2.83
C LEU A 100 -17.71 9.27 -4.27
N GLY A 101 -17.57 8.41 -5.29
CA GLY A 101 -17.50 8.80 -6.69
C GLY A 101 -16.18 9.45 -7.13
N LEU A 102 -15.11 9.34 -6.32
CA LEU A 102 -13.83 10.00 -6.57
C LEU A 102 -12.95 9.24 -7.57
N ALA A 103 -12.76 9.76 -8.78
CA ALA A 103 -11.86 9.16 -9.79
C ALA A 103 -10.49 8.79 -9.18
N PRO A 104 -9.77 7.77 -9.72
CA PRO A 104 -8.53 7.28 -9.11
C PRO A 104 -7.51 8.37 -8.77
N ALA A 105 -7.29 9.34 -9.68
CA ALA A 105 -6.41 10.49 -9.42
C ALA A 105 -6.87 11.36 -8.23
N GLN A 106 -8.18 11.56 -8.06
CA GLN A 106 -8.73 12.29 -6.91
C GLN A 106 -8.54 11.52 -5.61
N GLY A 107 -8.72 10.19 -5.64
CA GLY A 107 -8.47 9.33 -4.49
C GLY A 107 -7.00 9.33 -4.05
N GLU A 108 -6.06 9.36 -5.00
CA GLU A 108 -4.62 9.48 -4.71
C GLU A 108 -4.28 10.83 -4.07
N LEU A 109 -4.81 11.93 -4.60
CA LEU A 109 -4.64 13.25 -4.02
C LEU A 109 -5.22 13.33 -2.60
N LEU A 110 -6.41 12.76 -2.38
CA LEU A 110 -6.99 12.69 -1.04
C LEU A 110 -6.10 11.89 -0.08
N HIS A 111 -5.56 10.76 -0.53
CA HIS A 111 -4.64 9.95 0.28
C HIS A 111 -3.40 10.75 0.71
N LEU A 112 -2.82 11.55 -0.18
CA LEU A 112 -1.69 12.42 0.15
C LEU A 112 -2.06 13.45 1.21
N LEU A 113 -3.21 14.14 1.06
CA LEU A 113 -3.69 15.12 2.03
C LEU A 113 -3.89 14.50 3.42
N LEU A 114 -4.50 13.31 3.49
CA LEU A 114 -4.77 12.61 4.76
C LEU A 114 -3.49 12.12 5.47
N ARG A 115 -2.36 12.01 4.76
CA ARG A 115 -1.07 11.65 5.36
C ARG A 115 -0.32 12.84 5.98
N LEU A 116 -0.61 14.07 5.55
CA LEU A 116 0.11 15.26 6.01
C LEU A 116 0.07 15.46 7.54
N PRO A 117 -1.06 15.24 8.23
CA PRO A 117 -1.08 15.36 9.70
C PRO A 117 -0.13 14.40 10.40
N GLY A 118 -0.03 13.16 9.92
CA GLY A 118 0.89 12.16 10.47
C GLY A 118 2.36 12.53 10.20
N ALA A 119 2.65 13.01 8.99
CA ALA A 119 3.97 13.53 8.66
C ALA A 119 4.36 14.73 9.54
N ALA A 120 3.41 15.65 9.78
CA ALA A 120 3.62 16.80 10.66
C ALA A 120 3.85 16.37 12.12
N ALA A 121 3.07 15.42 12.64
CA ALA A 121 3.26 14.86 13.97
C ALA A 121 4.66 14.23 14.12
N HIS A 122 5.08 13.41 13.15
CA HIS A 122 6.43 12.85 13.15
C HIS A 122 7.53 13.92 13.05
N ALA A 123 7.32 14.99 12.27
CA ALA A 123 8.26 16.10 12.19
C ALA A 123 8.40 16.82 13.54
N LEU A 124 7.29 17.04 14.25
CA LEU A 124 7.29 17.61 15.60
C LEU A 124 8.00 16.70 16.61
N GLU A 125 7.75 15.40 16.57
CA GLU A 125 8.47 14.40 17.39
C GLU A 125 9.98 14.46 17.14
N GLN A 126 10.39 14.44 15.87
CA GLN A 126 11.81 14.48 15.48
C GLN A 126 12.49 15.80 15.85
N SER A 127 11.76 16.93 15.81
CA SER A 127 12.29 18.23 16.23
C SER A 127 12.76 18.25 17.69
N ARG A 128 12.17 17.39 18.54
CA ARG A 128 12.49 17.30 19.97
C ARG A 128 13.69 16.38 20.25
N THR A 129 13.88 15.33 19.47
CA THR A 129 14.98 14.36 19.63
C THR A 129 16.25 14.78 18.89
N GLY A 130 16.13 15.68 17.90
CA GLY A 130 17.24 16.18 17.10
C GLY A 130 17.77 15.16 16.08
N TRP A 131 18.24 15.64 14.93
CA TRP A 131 18.74 14.79 13.83
C TRP A 131 19.95 13.91 14.21
N ARG A 132 20.69 14.28 15.27
CA ARG A 132 21.84 13.53 15.79
C ARG A 132 21.46 12.20 16.47
N GLY A 133 20.20 12.04 16.87
CA GLY A 133 19.66 10.80 17.44
C GLY A 133 19.07 9.86 16.39
N TYR A 134 19.09 10.23 15.11
CA TYR A 134 18.56 9.38 14.06
C TYR A 134 19.45 8.13 13.91
N PRO A 135 18.91 6.91 14.05
CA PRO A 135 19.69 5.69 13.98
C PRO A 135 20.05 5.40 12.52
N PHE A 136 21.04 6.11 11.99
CA PHE A 136 21.74 5.64 10.81
C PHE A 136 22.45 4.35 11.20
N PHE A 137 21.85 3.21 10.85
CA PHE A 137 22.41 1.89 11.12
C PHE A 137 23.80 1.82 10.47
N PRO A 138 24.90 1.76 11.26
CA PRO A 138 26.24 1.65 10.70
C PRO A 138 26.32 0.38 9.85
N GLY A 139 26.71 0.50 8.58
CA GLY A 139 26.80 -0.62 7.65
C GLY A 139 25.50 -0.99 6.90
N ALA A 140 24.42 -0.21 7.02
CA ALA A 140 23.21 -0.42 6.21
C ALA A 140 23.42 -0.15 4.71
N VAL A 141 24.41 0.66 4.35
CA VAL A 141 24.82 0.89 2.97
C VAL A 141 26.09 0.09 2.70
N ARG A 142 25.96 -0.96 1.89
CA ARG A 142 27.12 -1.69 1.38
C ARG A 142 27.43 -1.16 -0.02
N VAL A 143 28.54 -0.45 -0.15
CA VAL A 143 29.04 0.00 -1.46
C VAL A 143 29.66 -1.20 -2.17
N THR A 144 28.96 -1.76 -3.15
CA THR A 144 29.48 -2.81 -4.02
C THR A 144 30.02 -2.16 -5.29
N GLY A 145 31.31 -1.80 -5.28
CA GLY A 145 31.98 -1.21 -6.44
C GLY A 145 33.12 -0.29 -6.05
N GLY A 146 34.33 -0.82 -6.05
CA GLY A 146 35.58 -0.09 -5.88
C GLY A 146 36.71 -1.08 -5.83
N ASP A 147 37.42 -1.26 -6.94
CA ASP A 147 38.71 -1.95 -6.97
C ASP A 147 39.63 -1.27 -5.94
N SER A 148 39.73 -1.87 -4.76
CA SER A 148 40.74 -1.53 -3.79
C SER A 148 42.08 -1.99 -4.36
N LYS A 149 42.73 -1.13 -5.15
CA LYS A 149 44.19 -1.19 -5.26
C LYS A 149 44.74 -0.94 -3.86
N GLN A 150 45.06 -2.03 -3.18
CA GLN A 150 45.85 -2.02 -1.96
C GLN A 150 47.16 -1.29 -2.27
N GLY A 151 47.32 -0.10 -1.71
CA GLY A 151 48.59 0.61 -1.72
C GLY A 151 49.61 -0.22 -0.94
N SER A 152 50.51 -0.89 -1.66
CA SER A 152 51.73 -1.42 -1.09
C SER A 152 52.62 -0.26 -0.67
N ARG A 153 52.60 0.09 0.62
CA ARG A 153 53.76 0.75 1.24
C ARG A 153 54.82 -0.33 1.47
N GLY A 154 55.59 -0.59 0.42
CA GLY A 154 56.92 -1.19 0.54
C GLY A 154 57.88 -0.19 1.19
N ARG A 155 58.78 -0.76 1.98
CA ARG A 155 59.77 -0.17 2.88
C ARG A 155 60.57 1.01 2.31
#